data_AF-A0A8T5SS10-F1
#
_entry.id   AF-A0A8T5SS10-F1
#
_cell.length_a   1.000
_cell.length_b   1.000
_cell.length_c   1.000
_cell.angle_alpha   90.00
_cell.angle_beta   90.00
_cell.angle_gamma   90.00
#
_symmetry.space_group_name_H-M   'P 1'
#
loop_
_entity.id
_entity.type
_entity.pdbx_description
1 polymer ?
#
loop_
_entity_poly.entity_id
_entity_poly.type
_entity_poly.pdbx_seq_one_letter_code
_entity_poly.pdbx_strand_id
1 'polypeptide(L)'
;MYFVTAALITYSIAVWGEQITNDLKPAFVIMFCIGVVCDATGTLMMFLDMQVGGSVLGLWDTIFHIVTGLAAILLMLIHAIWAIRVLTKGDEISAAKFHKFSKFVWVFWLIPFLSPMFSQMLA
;
A
#
# COMPACT_ATOMS: atom_id res chain seq x y z
N MET A 1 11.82 -9.48 1.58
CA MET A 1 11.94 -8.11 1.01
C MET A 1 11.39 -7.97 -0.42
N TYR A 2 11.60 -8.94 -1.33
CA TYR A 2 11.18 -8.82 -2.74
C TYR A 2 9.70 -8.46 -2.96
N PHE A 3 8.78 -9.03 -2.17
CA PHE A 3 7.34 -8.75 -2.29
C PHE A 3 6.97 -7.32 -1.89
N VAL A 4 7.55 -6.79 -0.80
CA VAL A 4 7.27 -5.41 -0.37
C VAL A 4 7.82 -4.41 -1.38
N THR A 5 9.00 -4.67 -1.97
CA THR A 5 9.52 -3.85 -3.06
C THR A 5 8.66 -3.94 -4.33
N ALA A 6 8.16 -5.13 -4.67
CA ALA A 6 7.22 -5.28 -5.77
C ALA A 6 5.91 -4.52 -5.51
N ALA A 7 5.40 -4.53 -4.28
CA ALA A 7 4.25 -3.73 -3.86
C ALA A 7 4.52 -2.24 -4.02
N LEU A 8 5.68 -1.74 -3.56
CA LEU A 8 6.10 -0.35 -3.76
C LEU A 8 6.05 0.06 -5.22
N ILE A 9 6.67 -0.73 -6.10
CA ILE A 9 6.76 -0.41 -7.54
C ILE A 9 5.38 -0.44 -8.17
N THR A 10 4.65 -1.55 -8.03
CA THR A 10 3.35 -1.75 -8.68
C THR A 10 2.29 -0.77 -8.18
N TYR A 11 2.22 -0.54 -6.87
CA TYR A 11 1.26 0.40 -6.28
C TYR A 11 1.59 1.85 -6.66
N SER A 12 2.87 2.23 -6.69
CA SER A 12 3.28 3.58 -7.11
C SER A 12 2.97 3.83 -8.58
N ILE A 13 3.22 2.85 -9.47
CA ILE A 13 2.87 2.99 -10.88
C ILE A 13 1.35 3.10 -11.05
N ALA A 14 0.56 2.34 -10.29
CA ALA A 14 -0.90 2.43 -10.34
C ALA A 14 -1.39 3.82 -9.94
N VAL A 15 -0.94 4.35 -8.80
CA VAL A 15 -1.33 5.67 -8.26
C VAL A 15 -0.87 6.80 -9.15
N TRP A 16 0.43 6.87 -9.47
CA TRP A 16 0.94 7.99 -10.25
C TRP A 16 0.54 7.90 -11.73
N GLY A 17 0.40 6.69 -12.25
CA GLY A 17 -0.09 6.45 -13.61
C GLY A 17 -1.48 7.05 -13.82
N GLU A 18 -2.44 6.76 -12.93
CA GLU A 18 -3.79 7.32 -13.06
C GLU A 18 -3.81 8.85 -12.90
N GLN A 19 -2.95 9.42 -12.04
CA GLN A 19 -2.86 10.88 -11.86
C GLN A 19 -2.35 11.58 -13.10
N ILE A 20 -1.31 11.00 -13.73
CA ILE A 20 -0.68 11.58 -14.91
C ILE A 20 -1.63 11.47 -16.12
N THR A 21 -2.32 10.34 -16.26
CA THR A 21 -3.26 10.17 -17.38
C THR A 21 -4.62 10.82 -17.14
N ASN A 22 -4.94 11.26 -15.91
CA ASN A 22 -6.28 11.65 -15.47
C ASN A 22 -7.35 10.63 -15.89
N ASP A 23 -6.99 9.34 -15.85
CA ASP A 23 -7.82 8.27 -16.36
C ASP A 23 -7.50 6.95 -15.65
N LEU A 24 -8.53 6.25 -15.21
CA LEU A 24 -8.41 4.98 -14.51
C LEU A 24 -8.49 3.83 -15.50
N LYS A 25 -7.34 3.48 -16.10
CA LYS A 25 -7.24 2.36 -17.03
C LYS A 25 -7.31 1.01 -16.31
N PRO A 26 -7.82 -0.05 -16.96
CA PRO A 26 -7.84 -1.40 -16.40
C PRO A 26 -6.46 -1.90 -15.94
N ALA A 27 -5.40 -1.49 -16.65
CA ALA A 27 -4.02 -1.84 -16.29
C ALA A 27 -3.63 -1.34 -14.89
N PHE A 28 -4.04 -0.12 -14.50
CA PHE A 28 -3.77 0.41 -13.16
C PHE A 28 -4.55 -0.33 -12.09
N VAL A 29 -5.78 -0.75 -12.37
CA VAL A 29 -6.58 -1.59 -11.46
C VAL A 29 -5.90 -2.94 -11.21
N ILE A 30 -5.38 -3.58 -12.26
CA ILE A 30 -4.60 -4.82 -12.11
C ILE A 30 -3.36 -4.58 -11.25
N MET A 31 -2.63 -3.49 -11.48
CA MET A 31 -1.47 -3.13 -10.67
C MET A 31 -1.83 -2.82 -9.21
N PHE A 32 -2.97 -2.19 -8.93
CA PHE A 32 -3.48 -2.02 -7.57
C PHE A 32 -3.67 -3.36 -6.87
N CYS A 33 -4.32 -4.31 -7.54
CA CYS A 33 -4.55 -5.66 -7.00
C CYS A 33 -3.23 -6.40 -6.74
N ILE A 34 -2.29 -6.36 -7.69
CA ILE A 34 -0.96 -6.96 -7.52
C ILE A 34 -0.25 -6.32 -6.33
N GLY A 35 -0.27 -4.99 -6.22
CA GLY A 35 0.34 -4.27 -5.12
C GLY A 35 -0.18 -4.71 -3.76
N VAL A 36 -1.51 -4.82 -3.60
CA VAL A 36 -2.14 -5.31 -2.36
C VAL A 36 -1.74 -6.75 -2.03
N VAL A 37 -1.76 -7.64 -3.03
CA VAL A 37 -1.38 -9.05 -2.82
C VAL A 37 0.09 -9.18 -2.43
N CYS A 38 0.98 -8.43 -3.10
CA CYS A 38 2.39 -8.39 -2.78
C CYS A 38 2.64 -7.84 -1.37
N ASP A 39 1.95 -6.77 -0.96
CA ASP A 39 2.13 -6.17 0.36
C ASP A 39 1.63 -7.07 1.48
N ALA A 40 0.46 -7.69 1.30
CA ALA A 40 -0.08 -8.66 2.25
C ALA A 40 0.82 -9.89 2.38
N THR A 41 1.35 -10.40 1.27
CA THR A 41 2.29 -11.53 1.27
C THR A 41 3.61 -11.15 1.94
N GLY A 42 4.15 -9.97 1.65
CA GLY A 42 5.36 -9.46 2.27
C GLY A 42 5.21 -9.30 3.79
N THR A 43 4.10 -8.73 4.23
CA THR A 43 3.76 -8.55 5.64
C THR A 43 3.56 -9.88 6.36
N LEU A 44 2.90 -10.86 5.71
CA LEU A 44 2.76 -12.20 6.27
C LEU A 44 4.13 -12.85 6.50
N MET A 45 5.05 -12.75 5.53
CA MET A 45 6.40 -13.29 5.71
C MET A 45 7.17 -12.58 6.83
N MET A 46 7.07 -11.25 6.93
CA MET A 46 7.67 -10.50 8.05
C MET A 46 7.13 -10.94 9.40
N PHE A 47 5.81 -11.19 9.49
CA PHE A 47 5.20 -11.70 10.71
C PHE A 47 5.70 -13.10 11.08
N LEU A 48 5.82 -14.00 10.10
CA LEU A 48 6.36 -15.35 10.32
C LEU A 48 7.83 -15.31 10.75
N ASP A 49 8.66 -14.47 10.12
CA ASP A 49 10.06 -14.28 10.50
C ASP A 49 10.16 -13.75 11.94
N MET A 50 9.30 -12.81 12.33
CA MET A 50 9.26 -12.26 13.69
C MET A 50 8.87 -13.30 14.75
N GLN A 51 8.03 -14.29 14.42
CA GLN A 51 7.69 -15.37 15.36
C GLN A 51 8.87 -16.28 15.69
N VAL A 52 9.79 -16.46 14.74
CA VAL A 52 10.95 -17.36 14.90
C VAL A 52 12.18 -16.62 15.38
N GLY A 53 12.46 -15.44 14.81
CA GLY A 53 13.68 -14.66 15.05
C GLY A 53 13.51 -13.47 16.00
N GLY A 54 12.28 -13.15 16.41
CA GLY A 54 11.98 -11.93 17.17
C GLY A 54 11.96 -10.67 16.31
N SER A 55 11.63 -9.51 16.92
CA SER A 55 11.69 -8.22 16.23
C SER A 55 13.10 -7.65 16.28
N VAL A 56 13.55 -7.06 15.17
CA VAL A 56 14.79 -6.28 15.10
C VAL A 56 14.60 -4.83 15.57
N LEU A 57 13.36 -4.42 15.82
CA LEU A 57 12.99 -3.07 16.26
C LEU A 57 12.73 -3.06 17.77
N GLY A 58 12.82 -1.87 18.39
CA GLY A 58 12.36 -1.66 19.77
C GLY A 58 10.84 -1.85 19.90
N LEU A 59 10.36 -2.22 21.09
CA LEU A 59 8.94 -2.55 21.34
C LEU A 59 7.95 -1.51 20.79
N TRP A 60 8.21 -0.23 21.02
CA TRP A 60 7.35 0.87 20.57
C TRP A 60 7.31 0.99 19.05
N ASP A 61 8.46 0.86 18.39
CA ASP A 61 8.58 0.92 16.93
C ASP A 61 7.94 -0.30 16.27
N THR A 62 8.08 -1.48 16.87
CA THR A 62 7.40 -2.71 16.42
C THR A 62 5.88 -2.53 16.46
N ILE A 63 5.32 -2.04 17.57
CA ILE A 63 3.87 -1.81 17.71
C ILE A 63 3.40 -0.77 16.68
N PHE A 64 4.13 0.33 16.56
CA PHE A 64 3.81 1.38 15.60
C PHE A 64 3.78 0.86 14.15
N HIS A 65 4.82 0.11 13.76
CA HIS A 65 4.92 -0.48 12.42
C HIS A 65 3.76 -1.44 12.13
N ILE A 66 3.43 -2.33 13.09
CA ILE A 66 2.34 -3.30 12.92
C ILE A 66 0.99 -2.60 12.74
N VAL A 67 0.69 -1.62 13.60
CA VAL A 67 -0.61 -0.91 13.56
C VAL A 67 -0.76 -0.10 12.28
N THR A 68 0.28 0.65 11.90
CA THR A 68 0.25 1.45 10.66
C THR A 68 0.28 0.58 9.42
N GLY A 69 1.00 -0.54 9.44
CA GLY A 69 1.06 -1.51 8.34
C GLY A 69 -0.30 -2.16 8.07
N LEU A 70 -0.97 -2.63 9.12
CA LEU A 70 -2.31 -3.20 8.98
C LEU A 70 -3.32 -2.17 8.46
N ALA A 71 -3.28 -0.94 8.99
CA ALA A 71 -4.12 0.15 8.52
C ALA A 71 -3.88 0.46 7.03
N ALA A 72 -2.63 0.43 6.59
CA ALA A 72 -2.27 0.68 5.20
C ALA A 72 -2.77 -0.42 4.26
N ILE A 73 -2.59 -1.71 4.60
CA ILE A 73 -3.11 -2.83 3.79
C ILE A 73 -4.63 -2.74 3.64
N LEU A 74 -5.36 -2.46 4.74
CA LEU A 74 -6.81 -2.30 4.70
C LEU A 74 -7.22 -1.13 3.79
N LEU A 75 -6.50 0.00 3.89
CA LEU A 75 -6.76 1.18 3.09
C LEU A 75 -6.49 0.92 1.60
N MET A 76 -5.38 0.23 1.27
CA MET A 76 -5.08 -0.17 -0.11
C MET A 76 -6.12 -1.14 -0.66
N LEU A 77 -6.62 -2.08 0.15
CA LEU A 77 -7.65 -3.02 -0.26
C LEU A 77 -8.97 -2.30 -0.56
N ILE A 78 -9.42 -1.41 0.33
CA ILE A 78 -10.59 -0.56 0.10
C ILE A 78 -10.42 0.25 -1.17
N HIS A 79 -9.22 0.81 -1.38
CA HIS A 79 -8.90 1.59 -2.55
C HIS A 79 -8.95 0.76 -3.85
N ALA A 80 -8.39 -0.45 -3.86
CA ALA A 80 -8.44 -1.36 -5.00
C ALA A 80 -9.88 -1.77 -5.35
N ILE A 81 -10.71 -2.09 -4.34
CA ILE A 81 -12.13 -2.38 -4.54
C ILE A 81 -12.86 -1.17 -5.12
N TRP A 82 -12.55 0.03 -4.64
CA TRP A 82 -13.13 1.25 -5.18
C TRP A 82 -12.69 1.50 -6.63
N ALA A 83 -11.43 1.24 -6.97
CA ALA A 83 -10.92 1.34 -8.34
C ALA A 83 -11.72 0.46 -9.31
N ILE A 84 -12.00 -0.80 -8.92
CA ILE A 84 -12.83 -1.72 -9.71
C ILE A 84 -14.25 -1.15 -9.89
N ARG A 85 -14.85 -0.56 -8.84
CA ARG A 85 -16.17 0.06 -8.92
C ARG A 85 -16.20 1.28 -9.84
N VAL A 86 -15.18 2.14 -9.79
CA VAL A 86 -15.08 3.32 -10.68
C VAL A 86 -14.96 2.87 -12.14
N LEU A 87 -14.08 1.90 -12.41
CA LEU A 87 -13.87 1.36 -13.76
C LEU A 87 -15.15 0.75 -14.34
N THR A 88 -15.94 0.04 -13.53
CA THR A 88 -17.16 -0.65 -13.99
C THR A 88 -18.38 0.26 -14.13
N LYS A 89 -18.46 1.34 -13.34
CA LYS A 89 -19.62 2.26 -13.35
C LYS A 89 -19.47 3.48 -14.25
N GLY A 90 -18.24 3.86 -14.62
CA GLY A 90 -18.00 4.99 -15.52
C GLY A 90 -18.48 6.35 -14.97
N ASP A 91 -18.55 6.51 -13.64
CA ASP A 91 -19.01 7.75 -13.01
C ASP A 91 -17.86 8.74 -12.83
N GLU A 92 -17.92 9.86 -13.57
CA GLU A 92 -16.93 10.94 -13.55
C GLU A 92 -16.77 11.59 -12.16
N ILE A 93 -17.85 11.69 -11.38
CA ILE A 93 -17.79 12.27 -10.02
C ILE A 93 -17.00 11.32 -9.10
N SER A 94 -17.23 10.02 -9.24
CA SER A 94 -16.50 9.00 -8.50
C SER A 94 -15.03 8.95 -8.92
N ALA A 95 -14.72 9.12 -10.21
CA ALA A 95 -13.34 9.20 -10.70
C ALA A 95 -12.59 10.40 -10.10
N ALA A 96 -13.19 11.60 -10.11
CA ALA A 96 -12.59 12.80 -9.52
C ALA A 96 -12.27 12.64 -8.02
N LYS A 97 -13.15 11.98 -7.26
CA LYS A 97 -12.91 11.67 -5.84
C LYS A 97 -11.83 10.61 -5.66
N PHE A 98 -11.84 9.58 -6.53
CA PHE A 98 -10.84 8.52 -6.53
C PHE A 98 -9.42 9.08 -6.72
N HIS A 99 -9.21 9.99 -7.67
CA HIS A 99 -7.91 10.62 -7.90
C HIS A 99 -7.37 11.32 -6.63
N LYS A 100 -8.21 12.06 -5.90
CA LYS A 100 -7.76 12.73 -4.66
C LYS A 100 -7.44 11.72 -3.56
N PHE A 101 -8.27 10.69 -3.43
CA PHE A 101 -8.11 9.66 -2.42
C PHE A 101 -6.88 8.78 -2.68
N SER A 102 -6.62 8.41 -3.93
CA SER A 102 -5.49 7.57 -4.34
C SER A 102 -4.14 8.11 -3.86
N LYS A 103 -3.89 9.41 -4.03
CA LYS A 103 -2.69 10.07 -3.50
C LYS A 103 -2.61 9.99 -1.97
N PHE A 104 -3.73 10.19 -1.28
CA PHE A 104 -3.76 10.08 0.18
C PHE A 104 -3.41 8.66 0.65
N VAL A 105 -4.00 7.64 0.02
CA VAL A 105 -3.71 6.23 0.35
C VAL A 105 -2.24 5.90 0.13
N TRP A 106 -1.66 6.37 -0.98
CA TRP A 106 -0.25 6.16 -1.28
C TRP A 106 0.68 6.79 -0.24
N VAL A 107 0.44 8.06 0.15
CA VAL A 107 1.24 8.73 1.18
C VAL A 107 1.08 8.02 2.54
N PHE A 108 -0.14 7.61 2.89
CA PHE A 108 -0.39 6.87 4.13
C PHE A 108 0.37 5.53 4.14
N TRP A 109 0.36 4.81 3.02
CA TRP A 109 1.05 3.52 2.88
C TRP A 109 2.57 3.64 2.98
N LEU A 110 3.17 4.78 2.63
CA LEU A 110 4.61 5.00 2.83
C LEU A 110 5.03 5.07 4.31
N ILE A 111 4.10 5.38 5.23
CA ILE A 111 4.39 5.47 6.67
C ILE A 111 4.90 4.13 7.21
N PRO A 112 4.16 3.02 7.11
CA PRO A 112 4.67 1.73 7.57
C PRO A 112 5.88 1.27 6.75
N PHE A 113 5.91 1.52 5.44
CA PHE A 113 7.05 1.13 4.59
C PHE A 113 8.38 1.74 5.08
N LEU A 114 8.39 3.02 5.48
CA LEU A 114 9.60 3.73 5.92
C LEU A 114 9.88 3.61 7.42
N SER A 115 8.88 3.26 8.25
CA SER A 115 9.04 3.23 9.71
C SER A 115 10.21 2.36 10.23
N PRO A 116 10.52 1.17 9.68
CA PRO A 116 11.68 0.39 10.14
C PRO A 116 13.01 1.03 9.78
N MET A 117 13.07 1.80 8.68
CA MET A 117 14.28 2.51 8.26
C MET A 117 14.55 3.68 9.21
N PHE A 118 13.52 4.46 9.55
CA PHE A 118 13.67 5.57 10.49
C PHE A 118 14.03 5.11 11.89
N SER A 119 13.40 4.03 12.38
CA SER A 119 13.73 3.45 13.69
C SER A 119 15.21 3.05 13.77
N GLN A 120 15.75 2.40 12.74
CA GLN A 120 17.17 2.00 12.71
C GLN A 120 18.16 3.15 12.54
N MET A 121 17.76 4.27 11.91
CA MET A 121 18.64 5.44 11.77
C MET A 121 18.73 6.28 13.05
N LEU A 122 17.73 6.16 13.94
CA LEU A 122 17.62 6.94 15.17
C LEU A 122 18.03 6.15 16.43
N ALA A 123 18.27 4.84 16.28
CA ALA A 123 18.76 3.93 17.32
C ALA A 123 20.29 3.95 17.44
#